data_AF-A0A6N2C451-F1
#
_entry.id   AF-A0A6N2C451-F1
#
_cell.length_a   1.000
_cell.length_b   1.000
_cell.length_c   1.000
_cell.angle_alpha   90.00
_cell.angle_beta   90.00
_cell.angle_gamma   90.00
#
_symmetry.space_group_name_H-M   'P 1'
#
loop_
_entity.id
_entity.type
_entity.pdbx_description
1 polymer ?
#
loop_
_entity_poly.entity_id
_entity_poly.type
_entity_poly.pdbx_seq_one_letter_code
_entity_poly.pdbx_strand_id
1 'polypeptide(L)'
;MRIEKNVSEPRGKEYSDSKKNRRRQRMISPVQRLYETCKETFANCGPGVVPSAEKIERLKEVLDSMAGADVGLRPNMPYFKSTRYDRPPTITYLHLHECDKFSIGIFCLPPSAVIPLHDHPGMTVFSKLLFGEMHIKSYDWVDNLPAEPTPVAKPLDNGLGESTTGIRLAKVKMNSAFRAPCKTSILYPADGGNMHCFKAKTACAVLDVLGPPYCDPEGRHCQYYYDFPFSSISVTEEQKGGYAWLKEREKPDDLTLVGALYKGPKMVK
;
A
#
# COMPACT_ATOMS: atom_id res chain seq x y z
N MET A 1 8.40 -5.70 76.66
CA MET A 1 9.30 -5.79 75.50
C MET A 1 8.73 -6.77 74.48
N ARG A 2 8.12 -6.28 73.41
CA ARG A 2 7.88 -7.01 72.15
C ARG A 2 8.04 -5.98 71.03
N ILE A 3 8.95 -6.25 70.10
CA ILE A 3 9.23 -5.43 68.92
C ILE A 3 8.60 -6.17 67.74
N GLU A 4 7.61 -5.55 67.08
CA GLU A 4 7.11 -6.00 65.79
C GLU A 4 8.00 -5.43 64.68
N LYS A 5 8.48 -6.32 63.79
CA LYS A 5 9.21 -5.96 62.57
C LYS A 5 8.19 -5.80 61.43
N ASN A 6 8.00 -4.58 60.93
CA ASN A 6 7.43 -4.35 59.60
C ASN A 6 8.56 -4.39 58.56
N VAL A 7 8.59 -5.45 57.77
CA VAL A 7 9.43 -5.56 56.57
C VAL A 7 8.63 -4.97 55.41
N SER A 8 9.08 -3.83 54.88
CA SER A 8 8.59 -3.28 53.61
C SER A 8 9.31 -3.94 52.44
N GLU A 9 8.54 -4.59 51.55
CA GLU A 9 9.06 -5.13 50.29
C GLU A 9 9.44 -4.01 49.31
N PRO A 10 10.56 -4.14 48.57
CA PRO A 10 11.00 -3.09 47.66
C PRO A 10 10.24 -3.12 46.32
N ARG A 11 9.31 -2.17 46.14
CA ARG A 11 8.66 -1.81 44.85
C ARG A 11 9.62 -1.14 43.85
N GLY A 12 10.83 -1.68 43.68
CA GLY A 12 11.94 -1.01 42.96
C GLY A 12 12.31 -1.57 41.58
N LYS A 13 11.90 -2.79 41.23
CA LYS A 13 12.38 -3.46 39.99
C LYS A 13 11.54 -3.17 38.74
N GLU A 14 10.21 -3.32 38.80
CA GLU A 14 9.34 -3.11 37.62
C GLU A 14 9.35 -1.66 37.09
N TYR A 15 9.41 -0.67 37.99
CA TYR A 15 9.42 0.74 37.61
C TYR A 15 10.74 1.17 36.93
N SER A 16 11.85 0.49 37.24
CA SER A 16 13.17 0.71 36.65
C SER A 16 13.28 0.10 35.25
N ASP A 17 12.80 -1.13 35.08
CA ASP A 17 12.85 -1.82 33.79
C ASP A 17 11.92 -1.18 32.76
N SER A 18 10.73 -0.71 33.16
CA SER A 18 9.84 0.03 32.24
C SER A 18 10.47 1.34 31.74
N LYS A 19 11.23 2.06 32.58
CA LYS A 19 11.97 3.27 32.20
C LYS A 19 13.17 2.97 31.29
N LYS A 20 13.89 1.87 31.55
CA LYS A 20 14.98 1.40 30.67
C LYS A 20 14.46 0.93 29.32
N ASN A 21 13.35 0.20 29.27
CA ASN A 21 12.71 -0.22 28.02
C ASN A 21 12.19 0.97 27.22
N ARG A 22 11.54 1.95 27.88
CA ARG A 22 11.13 3.21 27.23
C ARG A 22 12.31 4.02 26.70
N ARG A 23 13.45 4.06 27.43
CA ARG A 23 14.69 4.71 26.95
C ARG A 23 15.31 3.97 25.76
N ARG A 24 15.34 2.63 25.76
CA ARG A 24 15.80 1.82 24.62
C ARG A 24 14.90 2.00 23.41
N GLN A 25 13.58 2.01 23.58
CA GLN A 25 12.63 2.33 22.50
C GLN A 25 12.83 3.75 21.94
N ARG A 26 13.24 4.73 22.76
CA ARG A 26 13.61 6.09 22.30
C ARG A 26 14.91 6.17 21.50
N MET A 27 15.75 5.12 21.53
CA MET A 27 17.04 5.07 20.81
C MET A 27 16.91 4.40 19.43
N ILE A 28 15.81 3.71 19.17
CA ILE A 28 15.55 3.04 17.88
C ILE A 28 14.90 4.06 16.94
N SER A 29 15.49 4.27 15.77
CA SER A 29 14.89 5.15 14.76
C SER A 29 13.52 4.58 14.33
N PRO A 30 12.54 5.42 13.93
CA PRO A 30 11.24 4.90 13.48
C PRO A 30 11.35 3.90 12.33
N VAL A 31 12.33 4.11 11.43
CA VAL A 31 12.61 3.19 10.31
C VAL A 31 13.17 1.85 10.80
N GLN A 32 14.03 1.85 11.82
CA GLN A 32 14.50 0.60 12.43
C GLN A 32 13.36 -0.14 13.14
N ARG A 33 12.48 0.58 13.86
CA ARG A 33 11.29 0.00 14.49
C ARG A 33 10.33 -0.60 13.47
N LEU A 34 10.14 0.06 12.33
CA LEU A 34 9.37 -0.46 11.20
C LEU A 34 9.98 -1.79 10.74
N TYR A 35 11.27 -1.80 10.41
CA TYR A 35 11.97 -2.98 9.95
C TYR A 35 11.85 -4.18 10.90
N GLU A 36 12.12 -3.98 12.19
CA GLU A 36 12.00 -5.03 13.20
C GLU A 36 10.57 -5.56 13.32
N THR A 37 9.58 -4.67 13.27
CA THR A 37 8.16 -5.05 13.29
C THR A 37 7.79 -5.84 12.04
N CYS A 38 8.26 -5.46 10.85
CA CYS A 38 8.05 -6.21 9.61
C CYS A 38 8.63 -7.63 9.68
N LYS A 39 9.84 -7.80 10.23
CA LYS A 39 10.45 -9.13 10.42
C LYS A 39 9.54 -10.05 11.24
N GLU A 40 9.00 -9.56 12.33
CA GLU A 40 8.10 -10.34 13.20
C GLU A 40 6.73 -10.58 12.53
N THR A 41 6.18 -9.57 11.85
CA THR A 41 4.88 -9.64 11.18
C THR A 41 4.89 -10.68 10.07
N PHE A 42 5.92 -10.68 9.21
CA PHE A 42 5.99 -11.51 8.01
C PHE A 42 6.84 -12.78 8.13
N ALA A 43 7.39 -13.10 9.31
CA ALA A 43 8.28 -14.25 9.53
C ALA A 43 7.76 -15.57 8.92
N ASN A 44 6.45 -15.82 9.06
CA ASN A 44 5.79 -17.04 8.61
C ASN A 44 4.87 -16.81 7.41
N CYS A 45 4.96 -15.64 6.76
CA CYS A 45 4.13 -15.32 5.61
C CYS A 45 4.74 -15.86 4.30
N GLY A 46 3.88 -16.01 3.31
CA GLY A 46 4.16 -16.41 1.94
C GLY A 46 2.97 -16.00 1.08
N PRO A 47 2.94 -16.37 -0.21
CA PRO A 47 1.84 -16.01 -1.10
C PRO A 47 0.49 -16.46 -0.54
N GLY A 48 -0.46 -15.52 -0.41
CA GLY A 48 -1.81 -15.75 0.14
C GLY A 48 -1.89 -15.86 1.66
N VAL A 49 -0.76 -15.93 2.38
CA VAL A 49 -0.74 -16.08 3.85
C VAL A 49 -0.75 -14.70 4.52
N VAL A 50 -1.93 -14.30 4.98
CA VAL A 50 -2.15 -13.03 5.69
C VAL A 50 -1.59 -13.10 7.12
N PRO A 51 -0.87 -12.07 7.62
CA PRO A 51 -0.43 -12.03 9.02
C PRO A 51 -1.61 -12.05 10.01
N SER A 52 -1.37 -12.44 11.27
CA SER A 52 -2.42 -12.40 12.30
C SER A 52 -2.90 -10.97 12.55
N ALA A 53 -4.15 -10.81 13.00
CA ALA A 53 -4.76 -9.52 13.29
C ALA A 53 -3.91 -8.67 14.27
N GLU A 54 -3.35 -9.30 15.32
CA GLU A 54 -2.45 -8.65 16.27
C GLU A 54 -1.19 -8.08 15.59
N LYS A 55 -0.58 -8.85 14.69
CA LYS A 55 0.62 -8.43 13.93
C LYS A 55 0.29 -7.33 12.93
N ILE A 56 -0.88 -7.40 12.30
CA ILE A 56 -1.40 -6.34 11.42
C ILE A 56 -1.57 -5.05 12.21
N GLU A 57 -2.25 -5.09 13.35
CA GLU A 57 -2.52 -3.92 14.19
C GLU A 57 -1.22 -3.28 14.66
N ARG A 58 -0.28 -4.08 15.17
CA ARG A 58 1.04 -3.59 15.60
C ARG A 58 1.81 -2.91 14.47
N LEU A 59 1.80 -3.46 13.26
CA LEU A 59 2.47 -2.83 12.11
C LEU A 59 1.76 -1.54 11.67
N LYS A 60 0.42 -1.52 11.69
CA LYS A 60 -0.37 -0.31 11.41
C LYS A 60 -0.07 0.80 12.41
N GLU A 61 0.03 0.49 13.70
CA GLU A 61 0.37 1.49 14.73
C GLU A 61 1.75 2.11 14.49
N VAL A 62 2.74 1.30 14.10
CA VAL A 62 4.08 1.79 13.75
C VAL A 62 3.99 2.74 12.56
N LEU A 63 3.37 2.30 11.45
CA LEU A 63 3.23 3.11 10.24
C LEU A 63 2.40 4.38 10.46
N ASP A 64 1.34 4.32 11.27
CA ASP A 64 0.48 5.44 11.62
C ASP A 64 1.26 6.57 12.31
N SER A 65 2.27 6.21 13.12
CA SER A 65 3.13 7.17 13.81
C SER A 65 4.22 7.80 12.94
N MET A 66 4.46 7.28 11.74
CA MET A 66 5.53 7.76 10.85
C MET A 66 5.13 8.99 10.04
N ALA A 67 6.11 9.86 9.83
CA ALA A 67 6.06 11.05 8.97
C ALA A 67 7.24 11.05 7.97
N GLY A 68 7.19 11.96 6.98
CA GLY A 68 8.24 12.06 5.96
C GLY A 68 9.65 12.28 6.52
N ALA A 69 9.79 13.04 7.61
CA ALA A 69 11.08 13.32 8.24
C ALA A 69 11.76 12.06 8.81
N ASP A 70 10.97 11.08 9.28
CA ASP A 70 11.49 9.83 9.86
C ASP A 70 12.23 8.98 8.82
N VAL A 71 11.84 9.09 7.55
CA VAL A 71 12.48 8.45 6.40
C VAL A 71 13.39 9.43 5.63
N GLY A 72 13.71 10.58 6.21
CA GLY A 72 14.61 11.57 5.62
C GLY A 72 14.04 12.32 4.41
N LEU A 73 12.72 12.35 4.22
CA LEU A 73 12.05 13.02 3.11
C LEU A 73 11.47 14.39 3.48
N ARG A 74 11.52 15.31 2.52
CA ARG A 74 10.90 16.64 2.60
C ARG A 74 10.19 16.97 1.27
N PRO A 75 9.03 17.63 1.30
CA PRO A 75 8.27 17.92 0.06
C PRO A 75 9.02 18.76 -0.99
N ASN A 76 10.05 19.51 -0.59
CA ASN A 76 10.84 20.35 -1.50
C ASN A 76 12.01 19.64 -2.19
N MET A 77 12.22 18.34 -1.92
CA MET A 77 13.28 17.56 -2.55
C MET A 77 13.05 17.39 -4.06
N PRO A 78 14.13 17.17 -4.85
CA PRO A 78 14.03 17.02 -6.31
C PRO A 78 13.07 15.93 -6.77
N TYR A 79 12.91 14.84 -6.00
CA TYR A 79 12.02 13.72 -6.32
C TYR A 79 10.55 14.12 -6.49
N PHE A 80 10.15 15.27 -5.94
CA PHE A 80 8.75 15.74 -5.93
C PHE A 80 8.49 16.89 -6.90
N LYS A 81 9.48 17.25 -7.73
CA LYS A 81 9.36 18.34 -8.70
C LYS A 81 9.14 17.76 -10.09
N SER A 82 8.14 18.28 -10.80
CA SER A 82 8.08 18.06 -12.24
C SER A 82 9.10 18.98 -12.92
N THR A 83 9.99 18.42 -13.72
CA THR A 83 11.02 19.17 -14.46
C THR A 83 10.58 19.50 -15.88
N ARG A 84 9.48 18.89 -16.36
CA ARG A 84 9.01 18.95 -17.75
C ARG A 84 7.49 18.92 -17.77
N TYR A 85 6.89 19.94 -18.39
CA TYR A 85 5.43 20.06 -18.52
C TYR A 85 4.88 19.40 -19.79
N ASP A 86 5.77 18.99 -20.71
CA ASP A 86 5.45 18.31 -21.98
C ASP A 86 5.35 16.78 -21.85
N ARG A 87 5.64 16.22 -20.66
CA ARG A 87 5.68 14.78 -20.42
C ARG A 87 5.07 14.43 -19.06
N PRO A 88 4.59 13.18 -18.89
CA PRO A 88 4.19 12.67 -17.59
C PRO A 88 5.31 12.84 -16.54
N PRO A 89 4.98 13.18 -15.28
CA PRO A 89 5.99 13.33 -14.25
C PRO A 89 6.67 12.00 -13.92
N THR A 90 7.99 12.02 -13.72
CA THR A 90 8.77 10.87 -13.29
C THR A 90 8.52 10.55 -11.81
N ILE A 91 8.18 9.30 -11.51
CA ILE A 91 8.05 8.78 -10.14
C ILE A 91 9.39 8.22 -9.71
N THR A 92 9.85 8.59 -8.51
CA THR A 92 11.07 8.02 -7.93
C THR A 92 10.72 6.95 -6.91
N TYR A 93 11.30 5.76 -7.03
CA TYR A 93 11.22 4.70 -6.04
C TYR A 93 12.48 4.66 -5.18
N LEU A 94 12.30 4.77 -3.86
CA LEU A 94 13.36 4.61 -2.88
C LEU A 94 13.24 3.23 -2.26
N HIS A 95 14.20 2.37 -2.56
CA HIS A 95 14.28 1.04 -1.99
C HIS A 95 14.96 1.10 -0.61
N LEU A 96 14.28 0.59 0.43
CA LEU A 96 14.81 0.54 1.79
C LEU A 96 15.31 -0.88 2.12
N HIS A 97 14.44 -1.87 1.92
CA HIS A 97 14.72 -3.26 2.24
C HIS A 97 13.89 -4.20 1.37
N GLU A 98 14.45 -5.38 1.10
CA GLU A 98 13.75 -6.51 0.51
C GLU A 98 14.40 -7.81 0.96
N CYS A 99 13.54 -8.80 1.20
CA CYS A 99 13.85 -10.21 1.34
C CYS A 99 12.64 -11.02 0.84
N ASP A 100 12.74 -12.34 0.82
CA ASP A 100 11.67 -13.22 0.32
C ASP A 100 10.34 -13.09 1.07
N LYS A 101 10.36 -12.52 2.29
CA LYS A 101 9.19 -12.36 3.15
C LYS A 101 8.49 -11.01 3.03
N PHE A 102 9.25 -9.93 2.81
CA PHE A 102 8.68 -8.60 2.69
C PHE A 102 9.64 -7.61 2.04
N SER A 103 9.09 -6.52 1.52
CA SER A 103 9.85 -5.36 1.07
C SER A 103 9.31 -4.07 1.69
N ILE A 104 10.18 -3.07 1.77
CA ILE A 104 9.87 -1.72 2.22
C ILE A 104 10.37 -0.76 1.14
N GLY A 105 9.46 0.03 0.59
CA GLY A 105 9.75 0.99 -0.47
C GLY A 105 8.98 2.29 -0.28
N ILE A 106 9.50 3.37 -0.86
CA ILE A 106 8.81 4.66 -0.87
C ILE A 106 8.67 5.16 -2.30
N PHE A 107 7.44 5.39 -2.74
CA PHE A 107 7.15 6.12 -3.97
C PHE A 107 7.13 7.62 -3.68
N CYS A 108 7.95 8.36 -4.42
CA CYS A 108 7.97 9.82 -4.43
C CYS A 108 7.29 10.30 -5.72
N LEU A 109 6.12 10.91 -5.58
CA LEU A 109 5.26 11.34 -6.66
C LEU A 109 5.25 12.87 -6.75
N PRO A 110 5.74 13.47 -7.84
CA PRO A 110 5.45 14.87 -8.16
C PRO A 110 3.94 15.10 -8.37
N PRO A 111 3.46 16.36 -8.30
CA PRO A 111 2.08 16.67 -8.66
C PRO A 111 1.71 16.13 -10.04
N SER A 112 0.50 15.58 -10.17
CA SER A 112 -0.05 14.93 -11.37
C SER A 112 0.57 13.58 -11.73
N ALA A 113 1.57 13.07 -11.00
CA ALA A 113 2.10 11.74 -11.24
C ALA A 113 1.04 10.66 -10.93
N VAL A 114 1.07 9.58 -11.72
CA VAL A 114 0.11 8.48 -11.60
C VAL A 114 0.86 7.16 -11.48
N ILE A 115 0.55 6.37 -10.46
CA ILE A 115 0.80 4.93 -10.47
C ILE A 115 -0.47 4.29 -11.06
N PRO A 116 -0.40 3.74 -12.30
CA PRO A 116 -1.55 3.20 -13.00
C PRO A 116 -2.22 2.07 -12.22
N LEU A 117 -3.44 1.71 -12.61
CA LEU A 117 -4.17 0.62 -11.97
C LEU A 117 -3.39 -0.69 -12.12
N HIS A 118 -3.06 -1.32 -11.00
CA HIS A 118 -2.29 -2.56 -10.93
C HIS A 118 -2.74 -3.42 -9.75
N ASP A 119 -2.41 -4.71 -9.76
CA ASP A 119 -2.73 -5.67 -8.71
C ASP A 119 -1.54 -6.08 -7.82
N HIS A 120 -1.84 -6.87 -6.80
CA HIS A 120 -0.89 -7.36 -5.79
C HIS A 120 -1.15 -8.85 -5.51
N PRO A 121 -0.85 -9.77 -6.46
CA PRO A 121 -1.28 -11.16 -6.42
C PRO A 121 -0.69 -11.92 -5.23
N GLY A 122 -1.56 -12.39 -4.33
CA GLY A 122 -1.15 -13.15 -3.15
C GLY A 122 -0.46 -12.32 -2.06
N MET A 123 -0.56 -10.99 -2.12
CA MET A 123 0.17 -10.09 -1.22
C MET A 123 -0.76 -9.42 -0.20
N THR A 124 -0.23 -9.13 0.99
CA THR A 124 -0.79 -8.14 1.92
C THR A 124 0.07 -6.90 1.86
N VAL A 125 -0.52 -5.73 1.61
CA VAL A 125 0.22 -4.47 1.46
C VAL A 125 -0.30 -3.42 2.42
N PHE A 126 0.62 -2.81 3.16
CA PHE A 126 0.37 -1.67 4.03
C PHE A 126 0.89 -0.43 3.32
N SER A 127 0.03 0.57 3.15
CA SER A 127 0.37 1.80 2.46
C SER A 127 0.08 3.02 3.33
N LYS A 128 1.09 3.88 3.51
CA LYS A 128 1.02 5.10 4.33
C LYS A 128 1.43 6.31 3.52
N LEU A 129 0.48 7.23 3.31
CA LEU A 129 0.76 8.56 2.78
C LEU A 129 1.47 9.39 3.87
N LEU A 130 2.76 9.62 3.67
CA LEU A 130 3.62 10.33 4.63
C LEU A 130 3.40 11.85 4.59
N PHE A 131 3.11 12.40 3.41
CA PHE A 131 2.68 13.77 3.20
C PHE A 131 2.00 13.94 1.83
N GLY A 132 1.32 15.07 1.64
CA GLY A 132 0.68 15.45 0.37
C GLY A 132 -0.81 15.09 0.33
N GLU A 133 -1.39 15.25 -0.86
CA GLU A 133 -2.76 14.87 -1.19
C GLU A 133 -2.78 14.07 -2.49
N MET A 134 -3.44 12.92 -2.48
CA MET A 134 -3.60 12.07 -3.64
C MET A 134 -5.02 11.51 -3.74
N HIS A 135 -5.41 11.16 -4.96
CA HIS A 135 -6.61 10.41 -5.23
C HIS A 135 -6.28 8.92 -5.34
N ILE A 136 -7.04 8.10 -4.63
CA ILE A 136 -6.89 6.64 -4.62
C ILE A 136 -8.20 6.05 -5.15
N LYS A 137 -8.08 5.20 -6.17
CA LYS A 137 -9.17 4.37 -6.66
C LYS A 137 -8.75 2.91 -6.52
N SER A 138 -9.59 2.08 -5.92
CA SER A 138 -9.28 0.67 -5.71
C SER A 138 -10.49 -0.24 -5.91
N TYR A 139 -10.19 -1.50 -6.18
CA TYR A 139 -11.13 -2.54 -6.55
C TYR A 139 -10.72 -3.88 -5.98
N ASP A 140 -11.72 -4.74 -5.77
CA ASP A 140 -11.52 -6.18 -5.64
C ASP A 140 -12.35 -6.89 -6.69
N TRP A 141 -11.91 -8.08 -7.07
CA TRP A 141 -12.66 -8.90 -8.01
C TRP A 141 -14.01 -9.29 -7.42
N VAL A 142 -15.02 -9.42 -8.28
CA VAL A 142 -16.29 -10.05 -7.87
C VAL A 142 -16.11 -11.56 -7.97
N ASP A 143 -16.13 -12.24 -6.83
CA ASP A 143 -16.14 -13.70 -6.80
C ASP A 143 -17.56 -14.22 -7.09
N ASN A 144 -17.66 -15.23 -7.96
CA ASN A 144 -18.91 -15.91 -8.34
C ASN A 144 -20.07 -14.97 -8.71
N LEU A 145 -20.11 -14.53 -9.97
CA LEU A 145 -21.42 -14.20 -10.54
C LEU A 145 -22.27 -15.47 -10.46
N PRO A 146 -23.51 -15.43 -9.91
CA PRO A 146 -24.43 -16.55 -10.13
C PRO A 146 -24.48 -16.82 -11.64
N ALA A 147 -24.56 -18.10 -12.01
CA ALA A 147 -24.70 -18.56 -13.39
C ALA A 147 -26.07 -18.16 -13.98
N GLU A 148 -26.44 -16.90 -13.85
CA GLU A 148 -27.41 -16.22 -14.69
C GLU A 148 -26.68 -15.86 -15.98
N PRO A 149 -27.36 -15.90 -17.13
CA PRO A 149 -26.71 -15.74 -18.42
C PRO A 149 -25.90 -14.46 -18.37
N THR A 150 -24.58 -14.60 -18.58
CA THR A 150 -23.68 -13.48 -18.78
C THR A 150 -24.43 -12.48 -19.64
N PRO A 151 -24.68 -11.24 -19.17
CA PRO A 151 -25.13 -10.21 -20.06
C PRO A 151 -24.00 -10.09 -21.06
N VAL A 152 -24.17 -10.71 -22.23
CA VAL A 152 -23.27 -10.59 -23.36
C VAL A 152 -23.15 -9.09 -23.52
N ALA A 153 -21.95 -8.56 -23.30
CA ALA A 153 -21.68 -7.17 -23.59
C ALA A 153 -22.16 -6.99 -25.03
N LYS A 154 -23.24 -6.23 -25.24
CA LYS A 154 -23.63 -5.88 -26.60
C LYS A 154 -22.39 -5.20 -27.17
N PRO A 155 -21.88 -5.65 -28.34
CA PRO A 155 -20.75 -4.98 -28.95
C PRO A 155 -21.09 -3.51 -28.99
N LEU A 156 -20.25 -2.70 -28.33
CA LEU A 156 -20.39 -1.26 -28.38
C LEU A 156 -20.31 -0.92 -29.88
N ASP A 157 -21.38 -0.38 -30.45
CA ASP A 157 -21.52 -0.06 -31.89
C ASP A 157 -20.60 1.11 -32.32
N ASN A 158 -19.48 1.27 -31.62
CA ASN A 158 -18.51 2.34 -31.79
C ASN A 158 -17.26 1.86 -32.54
N GLY A 159 -17.37 0.82 -33.37
CA GLY A 159 -16.33 0.45 -34.33
C GLY A 159 -15.03 -0.13 -33.73
N LEU A 160 -15.02 -0.56 -32.47
CA LEU A 160 -13.89 -1.31 -31.90
C LEU A 160 -14.23 -2.81 -31.88
N GLY A 161 -13.95 -3.48 -33.00
CA GLY A 161 -14.14 -4.92 -33.18
C GLY A 161 -13.13 -5.78 -32.40
N GLU A 162 -13.00 -5.55 -31.10
CA GLU A 162 -12.17 -6.38 -30.22
C GLU A 162 -13.02 -7.24 -29.31
N SER A 163 -12.76 -8.55 -29.38
CA SER A 163 -13.30 -9.60 -28.53
C SER A 163 -13.39 -9.18 -27.05
N THR A 164 -14.54 -9.46 -26.42
CA THR A 164 -14.78 -9.28 -24.97
C THR A 164 -13.95 -10.21 -24.09
N THR A 165 -13.08 -11.02 -24.69
CA THR A 165 -12.11 -11.87 -24.00
C THR A 165 -11.15 -11.02 -23.15
N GLY A 166 -11.01 -11.39 -21.88
CA GLY A 166 -10.04 -10.78 -20.96
C GLY A 166 -10.56 -9.58 -20.15
N ILE A 167 -11.87 -9.34 -20.13
CA ILE A 167 -12.50 -8.35 -19.23
C ILE A 167 -13.15 -9.06 -18.05
N ARG A 168 -12.89 -8.60 -16.82
CA ARG A 168 -13.46 -9.17 -15.58
C ARG A 168 -14.13 -8.08 -14.73
N LEU A 169 -15.23 -8.44 -14.07
CA LEU A 169 -15.97 -7.54 -13.19
C LEU A 169 -15.25 -7.34 -11.86
N ALA A 170 -15.15 -6.09 -11.43
CA ALA A 170 -14.59 -5.71 -10.13
C ALA A 170 -15.52 -4.76 -9.38
N LYS A 171 -15.54 -4.86 -8.05
CA LYS A 171 -16.27 -3.98 -7.15
C LYS A 171 -15.37 -2.84 -6.71
N VAL A 172 -15.86 -1.61 -6.81
CA VAL A 172 -15.18 -0.41 -6.31
C VAL A 172 -15.11 -0.50 -4.78
N LYS A 173 -13.90 -0.41 -4.22
CA LYS A 173 -13.63 -0.39 -2.78
C LYS A 173 -13.32 1.00 -2.26
N MET A 174 -12.64 1.80 -3.06
CA MET A 174 -12.30 3.18 -2.75
C MET A 174 -12.29 4.02 -4.01
N ASN A 175 -12.75 5.26 -3.92
CA ASN A 175 -12.65 6.27 -4.98
C ASN A 175 -12.70 7.65 -4.33
N SER A 176 -11.60 8.07 -3.71
CA SER A 176 -11.59 9.28 -2.89
C SER A 176 -10.20 9.94 -2.83
N ALA A 177 -10.19 11.21 -2.43
CA ALA A 177 -8.98 11.96 -2.15
C ALA A 177 -8.56 11.81 -0.68
N PHE A 178 -7.30 11.50 -0.47
CA PHE A 178 -6.65 11.37 0.82
C PHE A 178 -5.60 12.45 0.98
N ARG A 179 -5.56 13.09 2.14
CA ARG A 179 -4.57 14.10 2.50
C ARG A 179 -3.92 13.71 3.83
N ALA A 180 -2.60 13.80 3.88
CA ALA A 180 -1.86 13.58 5.12
C ALA A 180 -2.12 14.74 6.11
N PRO A 181 -2.14 14.48 7.44
CA PRO A 181 -1.97 13.17 8.07
C PRO A 181 -3.21 12.28 7.89
N CYS A 182 -2.99 11.02 7.52
CA CYS A 182 -4.04 10.01 7.42
C CYS A 182 -3.57 8.68 8.01
N LYS A 183 -4.53 7.78 8.23
CA LYS A 183 -4.26 6.41 8.70
C LYS A 183 -3.66 5.55 7.59
N THR A 184 -2.91 4.53 7.99
CA THR A 184 -2.35 3.49 7.12
C THR A 184 -3.48 2.66 6.54
N SER A 185 -3.53 2.52 5.22
CA SER A 185 -4.43 1.60 4.53
C SER A 185 -3.79 0.22 4.43
N ILE A 186 -4.62 -0.82 4.35
CA ILE A 186 -4.19 -2.19 4.14
C ILE A 186 -5.05 -2.82 3.05
N LEU A 187 -4.41 -3.54 2.14
CA LEU A 187 -5.05 -4.47 1.22
C LEU A 187 -4.58 -5.89 1.49
N TYR A 188 -5.39 -6.84 1.06
CA TYR A 188 -5.20 -8.27 1.20
C TYR A 188 -5.22 -8.93 -0.20
N PRO A 189 -4.89 -10.23 -0.31
CA PRO A 189 -4.86 -10.91 -1.60
C PRO A 189 -6.18 -10.84 -2.41
N ALA A 190 -7.33 -10.71 -1.74
CA ALA A 190 -8.64 -10.67 -2.39
C ALA A 190 -9.64 -9.73 -1.69
N ASP A 191 -9.16 -8.81 -0.84
CA ASP A 191 -10.02 -7.81 -0.17
C ASP A 191 -9.23 -6.54 0.14
N GLY A 192 -9.92 -5.45 0.47
CA GLY A 192 -9.32 -4.16 0.81
C GLY A 192 -8.86 -3.33 -0.39
N GLY A 193 -9.17 -3.76 -1.61
CA GLY A 193 -8.79 -3.08 -2.85
C GLY A 193 -7.44 -3.56 -3.38
N ASN A 194 -7.31 -4.87 -3.65
CA ASN A 194 -6.10 -5.49 -4.18
C ASN A 194 -5.63 -4.79 -5.47
N MET A 195 -6.56 -4.38 -6.33
CA MET A 195 -6.23 -3.56 -7.48
C MET A 195 -6.40 -2.09 -7.14
N HIS A 196 -5.38 -1.25 -7.35
CA HIS A 196 -5.52 0.18 -7.09
C HIS A 196 -4.67 1.05 -8.02
N CYS A 197 -5.05 2.32 -8.12
CA CYS A 197 -4.26 3.37 -8.75
C CYS A 197 -4.11 4.57 -7.82
N PHE A 198 -2.95 5.23 -7.91
CA PHE A 198 -2.68 6.48 -7.19
C PHE A 198 -2.51 7.62 -8.19
N LYS A 199 -3.15 8.74 -7.92
CA LYS A 199 -2.96 9.99 -8.65
C LYS A 199 -2.62 11.11 -7.70
N ALA A 200 -1.38 11.57 -7.72
CA ALA A 200 -0.90 12.64 -6.87
C ALA A 200 -1.55 13.98 -7.26
N LYS A 201 -2.24 14.64 -6.33
CA LYS A 201 -2.75 16.01 -6.55
C LYS A 201 -1.71 17.06 -6.16
N THR A 202 -0.93 16.77 -5.13
CA THR A 202 0.25 17.56 -4.73
C THR A 202 1.48 16.65 -4.72
N ALA A 203 2.63 17.17 -4.28
CA ALA A 203 3.80 16.34 -4.01
C ALA A 203 3.47 15.32 -2.90
N CYS A 204 3.59 14.03 -3.21
CA CYS A 204 3.25 12.94 -2.30
C CYS A 204 4.43 11.99 -2.08
N ALA A 205 4.57 11.50 -0.85
CA ALA A 205 5.39 10.34 -0.54
C ALA A 205 4.52 9.24 0.05
N VAL A 206 4.55 8.06 -0.55
CA VAL A 206 3.83 6.87 -0.10
C VAL A 206 4.83 5.81 0.33
N LEU A 207 4.78 5.43 1.59
CA LEU A 207 5.56 4.31 2.14
C LEU A 207 4.72 3.04 2.03
N ASP A 208 5.23 2.06 1.29
CA ASP A 208 4.61 0.76 1.13
C ASP A 208 5.46 -0.34 1.78
N VAL A 209 4.76 -1.26 2.45
CA VAL A 209 5.31 -2.51 2.96
C VAL A 209 4.54 -3.66 2.32
N LEU A 210 5.23 -4.47 1.52
CA LEU A 210 4.64 -5.58 0.77
C LEU A 210 5.03 -6.90 1.44
N GLY A 211 4.08 -7.80 1.65
CA GLY A 211 4.32 -9.14 2.20
C GLY A 211 3.53 -10.22 1.47
N PRO A 212 4.18 -11.13 0.72
CA PRO A 212 5.56 -11.05 0.21
C PRO A 212 5.72 -9.96 -0.88
N PRO A 213 6.94 -9.70 -1.39
CA PRO A 213 7.15 -8.89 -2.59
C PRO A 213 6.65 -9.58 -3.87
N TYR A 214 6.57 -8.79 -4.95
CA TYR A 214 6.44 -9.31 -6.31
C TYR A 214 7.60 -10.27 -6.64
N CYS A 215 7.32 -11.26 -7.49
CA CYS A 215 8.29 -12.25 -7.97
C CYS A 215 7.77 -12.88 -9.27
N ASP A 216 8.28 -12.44 -10.42
CA ASP A 216 7.83 -12.92 -11.73
C ASP A 216 8.00 -14.44 -11.90
N PRO A 217 9.13 -15.08 -11.51
CA PRO A 217 9.30 -16.53 -11.61
C PRO A 217 8.28 -17.34 -10.79
N GLU A 218 7.75 -16.75 -9.72
CA GLU A 218 6.73 -17.37 -8.87
C GLU A 218 5.30 -16.92 -9.22
N GLY A 219 5.11 -16.28 -10.38
CA GLY A 219 3.81 -15.86 -10.89
C GLY A 219 3.22 -14.63 -10.18
N ARG A 220 3.99 -13.95 -9.33
CA ARG A 220 3.57 -12.71 -8.66
C ARG A 220 4.11 -11.49 -9.39
N HIS A 221 3.79 -11.36 -10.67
CA HIS A 221 4.11 -10.17 -11.45
C HIS A 221 3.10 -9.05 -11.13
N CYS A 222 3.50 -7.81 -11.35
CA CYS A 222 2.61 -6.66 -11.23
C CYS A 222 1.83 -6.52 -12.56
N GLN A 223 0.54 -6.87 -12.56
CA GLN A 223 -0.31 -6.77 -13.73
C GLN A 223 -1.04 -5.43 -13.73
N TYR A 224 -1.10 -4.77 -14.90
CA TYR A 224 -1.79 -3.49 -15.08
C TYR A 224 -3.16 -3.68 -15.73
N TYR A 225 -4.06 -2.73 -15.49
CA TYR A 225 -5.45 -2.80 -15.97
C TYR A 225 -5.94 -1.46 -16.55
N TYR A 226 -6.83 -1.54 -17.54
CA TYR A 226 -7.78 -0.48 -17.87
C TYR A 226 -9.05 -0.67 -17.05
N ASP A 227 -9.66 0.40 -16.57
CA ASP A 227 -10.99 0.37 -15.94
C ASP A 227 -12.06 1.05 -16.81
N PHE A 228 -13.21 0.39 -16.96
CA PHE A 228 -14.36 0.88 -17.71
C PHE A 228 -15.59 0.98 -16.80
N PRO A 229 -16.41 2.04 -16.92
CA PRO A 229 -17.65 2.15 -16.16
C PRO A 229 -18.57 0.96 -16.38
N PHE A 230 -19.26 0.50 -15.33
CA PHE A 230 -20.20 -0.62 -15.43
C PHE A 230 -21.40 -0.34 -16.36
N SER A 231 -21.79 0.94 -16.52
CA SER A 231 -22.91 1.38 -17.35
C SER A 231 -22.74 1.14 -18.86
N SER A 232 -21.57 0.68 -19.31
CA SER A 232 -21.36 0.24 -20.69
C SER A 232 -22.14 -1.04 -21.06
N ILE A 233 -22.80 -1.68 -20.09
CA ILE A 233 -23.70 -2.83 -20.28
C ILE A 233 -24.96 -2.60 -19.43
N SER A 234 -26.15 -2.88 -19.96
CA SER A 234 -27.45 -2.48 -19.40
C SER A 234 -27.80 -3.12 -18.05
N VAL A 235 -27.75 -2.36 -16.96
CA VAL A 235 -28.12 -2.79 -15.59
C VAL A 235 -28.79 -1.67 -14.79
N THR A 236 -29.46 -1.98 -13.68
CA THR A 236 -30.29 -1.07 -12.87
C THR A 236 -29.49 0.06 -12.19
N GLU A 237 -30.11 1.24 -12.04
CA GLU A 237 -29.49 2.50 -11.54
C GLU A 237 -28.74 2.36 -10.21
N GLU A 238 -29.23 1.53 -9.28
CA GLU A 238 -28.67 1.37 -7.93
C GLU A 238 -27.30 0.66 -7.90
N GLN A 239 -26.93 -0.03 -8.99
CA GLN A 239 -25.64 -0.74 -9.11
C GLN A 239 -24.60 0.05 -9.91
N LYS A 240 -24.98 1.16 -10.56
CA LYS A 240 -24.14 1.86 -11.57
C LYS A 240 -22.91 2.60 -11.02
N GLY A 241 -22.77 2.75 -9.69
CA GLY A 241 -21.62 3.39 -9.06
C GLY A 241 -20.67 2.46 -8.30
N GLY A 242 -21.03 1.19 -8.12
CA GLY A 242 -20.32 0.25 -7.24
C GLY A 242 -19.39 -0.72 -7.95
N TYR A 243 -19.41 -0.77 -9.28
CA TYR A 243 -18.70 -1.75 -10.09
C TYR A 243 -17.99 -1.11 -11.28
N ALA A 244 -16.98 -1.82 -11.79
CA ALA A 244 -16.27 -1.50 -13.01
C ALA A 244 -15.82 -2.79 -13.71
N TRP A 245 -15.60 -2.69 -15.01
CA TRP A 245 -14.97 -3.74 -15.80
C TRP A 245 -13.47 -3.45 -15.88
N LEU A 246 -12.63 -4.44 -15.57
CA LEU A 246 -11.18 -4.32 -15.72
C LEU A 246 -10.69 -5.21 -16.86
N LYS A 247 -9.83 -4.66 -17.73
CA LYS A 247 -9.14 -5.39 -18.81
C LYS A 247 -7.64 -5.32 -18.56
N GLU A 248 -6.96 -6.46 -18.59
CA GLU A 248 -5.49 -6.49 -18.51
C GLU A 248 -4.86 -5.68 -19.64
N ARG A 249 -3.72 -5.07 -19.35
CA ARG A 249 -2.92 -4.32 -20.31
C ARG A 249 -1.44 -4.44 -20.00
N GLU A 250 -0.62 -4.18 -20.99
CA GLU A 250 0.82 -3.99 -20.77
C GLU A 250 1.09 -2.75 -19.92
N LYS A 251 2.29 -2.73 -19.32
CA LYS A 251 2.79 -1.58 -18.58
C LYS A 251 2.68 -0.32 -19.45
N PRO A 252 2.05 0.77 -18.96
CA PRO A 252 1.88 1.96 -19.77
C PRO A 252 3.23 2.62 -20.14
N ASP A 253 3.40 3.01 -21.40
CA ASP A 253 4.62 3.69 -21.89
C ASP A 253 4.87 5.05 -21.22
N ASP A 254 3.79 5.68 -20.75
CA ASP A 254 3.81 6.96 -20.04
C ASP A 254 4.19 6.82 -18.55
N LEU A 255 4.31 5.59 -18.03
CA LEU A 255 4.79 5.32 -16.68
C LEU A 255 6.33 5.35 -16.62
N THR A 256 6.88 6.46 -16.16
CA THR A 256 8.32 6.57 -15.86
C THR A 256 8.57 6.38 -14.36
N LEU A 257 9.07 5.20 -13.98
CA LEU A 257 9.50 4.87 -12.62
C LEU A 257 11.02 4.70 -12.58
N VAL A 258 11.71 5.49 -11.75
CA VAL A 258 13.18 5.42 -11.61
C VAL A 258 13.58 5.09 -10.18
N GLY A 259 14.55 4.19 -10.01
CA GLY A 259 15.13 3.89 -8.71
C GLY A 259 16.12 4.95 -8.26
N ALA A 260 16.12 5.29 -6.98
CA ALA A 260 17.15 6.10 -6.36
C ALA A 260 17.58 5.55 -5.00
N LEU A 261 18.83 5.83 -4.60
CA LEU A 261 19.37 5.39 -3.33
C LEU A 261 18.65 6.09 -2.17
N TYR A 262 18.19 5.30 -1.21
CA TYR A 262 17.65 5.81 0.05
C TYR A 262 18.76 6.46 0.90
N LYS A 263 18.55 7.72 1.31
CA LYS A 263 19.53 8.55 2.06
C LYS A 263 19.06 8.94 3.47
N GLY A 264 17.94 8.38 3.95
CA GLY A 264 17.42 8.63 5.29
C GLY A 264 18.15 7.82 6.38
N PRO A 265 17.61 7.77 7.60
CA PRO A 265 18.19 7.00 8.70
C PRO A 265 18.44 5.54 8.31
N LYS A 266 19.64 5.03 8.62
CA LYS A 266 20.06 3.67 8.28
C LYS A 266 19.29 2.62 9.09
N MET A 267 19.04 1.48 8.46
CA MET A 267 18.57 0.27 9.13
C MET A 267 19.74 -0.68 9.40
N VAL A 268 19.74 -1.30 10.55
CA VAL A 268 20.58 -2.45 10.89
C VAL A 268 19.76 -3.69 10.56
N LYS A 269 20.16 -4.41 9.51
CA LYS A 269 19.41 -5.53 8.93
C LYS A 269 19.69 -6.84 9.65
#